data_AF-A0AA88XB37-F1
#
_entry.id   AF-A0AA88XB37-F1
#
_cell.length_a   1.000
_cell.length_b   1.000
_cell.length_c   1.000
_cell.angle_alpha   90.00
_cell.angle_beta   90.00
_cell.angle_gamma   90.00
#
_symmetry.space_group_name_H-M   'P 1'
#
loop_
_entity.id
_entity.type
_entity.pdbx_description
1 polymer ?
#
loop_
_entity_poly.entity_id
_entity_poly.type
_entity_poly.pdbx_seq_one_letter_code
_entity_poly.pdbx_strand_id
1 'polypeptide(L)'
;MEELTEEERKALRGSKFAPLPSALPSSSRSQPRLAHPGGPLKTNKAAALAKFLERKLQDPSGFASINPQILELAVKNAKET
;
A
#
# COMPACT_ATOMS: atom_id res chain seq x y z
N MET A 1 -43.14 -4.56 24.13
CA MET A 1 -42.15 -3.50 23.87
C MET A 1 -42.95 -2.23 23.72
N GLU A 2 -42.69 -1.21 24.54
CA GLU A 2 -43.35 0.09 24.40
C GLU A 2 -43.05 0.66 23.02
N GLU A 3 -44.10 1.05 22.30
CA GLU A 3 -43.96 1.59 20.97
C GLU A 3 -43.58 3.07 21.07
N LEU A 4 -42.37 3.42 20.62
CA LEU A 4 -41.88 4.79 20.66
C LEU A 4 -42.76 5.70 19.80
N THR A 5 -43.05 6.89 20.32
CA THR A 5 -43.71 7.95 19.56
C THR A 5 -42.88 8.37 18.36
N GLU A 6 -43.51 8.98 17.34
CA GLU A 6 -42.83 9.39 16.12
C GLU A 6 -41.70 10.41 16.38
N GLU A 7 -41.87 11.24 17.41
CA GLU A 7 -40.90 12.22 17.89
C GLU A 7 -39.67 11.56 18.51
N GLU A 8 -39.86 10.54 19.34
CA GLU A 8 -38.78 9.76 19.94
C GLU A 8 -37.99 8.97 18.89
N ARG A 9 -38.69 8.39 17.90
CA ARG A 9 -38.04 7.73 16.76
C ARG A 9 -37.19 8.70 15.95
N LYS A 10 -37.63 9.94 15.78
CA LYS A 10 -36.86 10.99 15.07
C LYS A 10 -35.63 11.44 15.87
N ALA A 11 -35.77 11.62 17.19
CA ALA A 11 -34.65 11.96 18.06
C ALA A 11 -33.56 10.86 18.06
N LEU A 12 -33.97 9.59 18.06
CA LEU A 12 -33.05 8.45 18.01
C LEU A 12 -32.22 8.41 16.72
N ARG A 13 -32.76 8.85 15.58
CA ARG A 13 -32.02 8.92 14.30
C ARG A 13 -30.91 9.96 14.29
N GLY A 14 -31.04 11.04 15.06
CA GLY A 14 -30.01 12.08 15.20
C GLY A 14 -29.01 11.84 16.34
N SER A 15 -29.23 10.79 17.14
CA SER A 15 -28.41 10.43 18.30
C SER A 15 -27.07 9.83 17.91
N LYS A 16 -26.06 9.95 18.77
CA LYS A 16 -24.79 9.21 18.66
C LYS A 16 -24.97 7.69 18.79
N PHE A 17 -26.10 7.26 19.36
CA PHE A 17 -26.52 5.86 19.47
C PHE A 17 -27.42 5.41 18.32
N ALA A 18 -27.68 6.29 17.34
CA ALA A 18 -28.34 5.87 16.11
C ALA A 18 -27.51 4.76 15.47
N PRO A 19 -28.11 3.63 15.07
CA PRO A 19 -27.44 2.65 14.24
C PRO A 19 -26.83 3.40 13.05
N LEU A 20 -25.52 3.23 12.84
CA LEU A 20 -24.86 3.80 11.67
C LEU A 20 -25.65 3.35 10.43
N PRO A 21 -25.85 4.23 9.43
CA PRO A 21 -26.53 3.83 8.21
C PRO A 21 -25.87 2.55 7.72
N SER A 22 -26.64 1.46 7.68
CA SER A 22 -26.15 0.18 7.20
C SER A 22 -25.57 0.47 5.83
N ALA A 23 -24.25 0.41 5.71
CA ALA A 23 -23.59 0.47 4.43
C ALA A 23 -24.32 -0.55 3.53
N LEU A 24 -24.64 -0.09 2.33
CA LEU A 24 -25.28 -0.82 1.22
C LEU A 24 -24.97 -2.32 1.26
N PRO A 25 -25.91 -3.20 0.87
CA PRO A 25 -25.81 -4.64 1.07
C PRO A 25 -24.42 -5.09 0.65
N SER A 26 -23.66 -5.55 1.64
CA SER A 26 -22.38 -6.21 1.44
C SER A 26 -22.68 -7.50 0.70
N SER A 27 -22.82 -7.37 -0.62
CA SER A 27 -22.87 -8.47 -1.55
C SER A 27 -21.46 -9.05 -1.51
N SER A 28 -21.26 -9.98 -0.57
CA SER A 28 -20.56 -11.27 -0.66
C SER A 28 -19.50 -11.47 -1.75
N ARG A 29 -18.80 -10.42 -2.18
CA ARG A 29 -17.74 -10.50 -3.17
C ARG A 29 -16.47 -10.24 -2.40
N SER A 30 -15.68 -11.29 -2.26
CA SER A 30 -14.25 -11.25 -1.95
C SER A 30 -13.49 -10.50 -3.06
N GLN A 31 -13.83 -9.23 -3.28
CA GLN A 31 -13.05 -8.33 -4.09
C GLN A 31 -11.79 -8.05 -3.25
N PRO A 32 -10.58 -8.42 -3.71
CA PRO A 32 -9.37 -8.00 -3.04
C PRO A 32 -9.40 -6.48 -2.98
N ARG A 33 -9.33 -5.91 -1.77
CA ARG A 33 -9.29 -4.46 -1.58
C ARG A 33 -8.12 -3.92 -2.41
N LEU A 34 -8.43 -3.11 -3.42
CA LEU A 34 -7.40 -2.37 -4.15
C LEU A 34 -6.59 -1.58 -3.11
N ALA A 35 -5.26 -1.64 -3.22
CA ALA A 35 -4.40 -0.89 -2.33
C ALA A 35 -4.77 0.60 -2.45
N HIS A 36 -4.87 1.29 -1.32
CA HIS A 36 -5.06 2.72 -1.30
C HIS A 36 -3.94 3.39 -2.11
N PRO A 37 -4.22 4.49 -2.83
CA PRO A 37 -3.15 5.30 -3.41
C PRO A 37 -2.21 5.73 -2.26
N GLY A 38 -0.97 5.25 -2.28
CA GLY A 38 0.02 5.44 -1.20
C GLY A 38 0.30 4.22 -0.32
N GLY A 39 -0.34 3.07 -0.57
CA GLY A 39 -0.07 1.85 0.17
C GLY A 39 1.28 1.22 -0.12
N PRO A 40 1.77 0.33 0.77
CA PRO A 40 3.07 -0.30 0.61
C PRO A 40 3.13 -1.10 -0.70
N LEU A 41 3.87 -0.57 -1.65
CA LEU A 41 4.13 -1.21 -2.94
C LEU A 41 5.09 -2.37 -2.73
N LYS A 42 4.68 -3.59 -3.09
CA LYS A 42 5.62 -4.69 -3.28
C LYS A 42 6.54 -4.31 -4.45
N THR A 43 7.79 -3.93 -4.15
CA THR A 43 8.78 -3.59 -5.17
C THR A 43 9.50 -4.84 -5.63
N ASN A 44 9.70 -4.98 -6.94
CA ASN A 44 10.56 -6.03 -7.49
C ASN A 44 12.01 -5.76 -7.01
N LYS A 45 12.64 -6.76 -6.37
CA LYS A 45 14.00 -6.65 -5.83
C LYS A 45 15.01 -6.19 -6.89
N ALA A 46 14.89 -6.69 -8.13
CA ALA A 46 15.76 -6.28 -9.24
C ALA A 46 15.53 -4.82 -9.63
N ALA A 47 14.27 -4.39 -9.72
CA ALA A 47 13.93 -3.00 -10.04
C ALA A 47 14.37 -2.03 -8.93
N ALA A 48 14.24 -2.43 -7.67
CA ALA A 48 14.71 -1.65 -6.53
C ALA A 48 16.24 -1.50 -6.55
N LEU A 49 16.95 -2.59 -6.85
CA LEU A 49 18.41 -2.59 -6.97
C LEU A 49 18.89 -1.69 -8.12
N ALA A 50 18.28 -1.78 -9.30
CA ALA A 50 18.61 -0.93 -10.43
C ALA A 50 18.45 0.57 -10.09
N LYS A 51 17.31 0.95 -9.49
CA LYS A 51 17.07 2.33 -9.03
C LYS A 51 18.01 2.77 -7.92
N PHE A 52 18.52 1.84 -7.12
CA PHE A 52 19.52 2.14 -6.09
C PHE A 52 20.87 2.46 -6.73
N LEU A 53 21.33 1.63 -7.68
CA LEU A 53 22.58 1.85 -8.40
C LEU A 53 22.55 3.15 -9.21
N GLU A 54 21.44 3.46 -9.87
CA GLU A 54 21.23 4.72 -10.58
C GLU A 54 21.37 5.94 -9.64
N ARG A 55 20.75 5.87 -8.45
CA ARG A 55 20.88 6.93 -7.43
C ARG A 55 22.31 7.04 -6.89
N LYS A 56 23.02 5.92 -6.74
CA LYS A 56 24.42 5.92 -6.31
C LYS A 56 25.37 6.50 -7.36
N LEU A 57 25.03 6.42 -8.64
CA LEU A 57 25.82 7.02 -9.72
C LEU A 57 25.80 8.55 -9.71
N GLN A 58 24.72 9.15 -9.21
CA GLN A 58 24.59 10.61 -9.09
C GLN A 58 25.35 11.18 -7.88
N ASP A 59 25.72 10.34 -6.91
CA ASP A 59 26.47 10.73 -5.73
C ASP A 59 27.98 10.60 -6.01
N PRO A 60 28.79 11.68 -5.89
CA PRO A 60 30.24 11.65 -6.13
C PRO A 60 30.97 10.59 -5.28
N SER A 61 30.41 10.23 -4.13
CA SER A 61 30.95 9.22 -3.20
C SER A 61 30.11 7.93 -3.16
N GLY A 62 29.10 7.82 -4.02
CA GLY A 62 28.05 6.81 -3.90
C GLY A 62 28.56 5.37 -3.98
N PHE A 63 29.66 5.14 -4.71
CA PHE A 63 30.30 3.83 -4.85
C PHE A 63 31.40 3.54 -3.84
N ALA A 64 31.80 4.48 -2.98
CA ALA A 64 32.86 4.26 -1.99
C ALA A 64 32.53 3.11 -1.02
N SER A 65 31.24 2.84 -0.81
CA SER A 65 30.74 1.76 0.06
C SER A 65 30.50 0.42 -0.65
N ILE A 66 30.65 0.37 -1.98
CA ILE A 66 30.30 -0.81 -2.79
C ILE A 66 31.58 -1.53 -3.22
N ASN A 67 31.63 -2.85 -3.01
CA ASN A 67 32.77 -3.65 -3.45
C ASN A 67 32.79 -3.77 -5.00
N PRO A 68 33.84 -3.28 -5.69
CA PRO A 68 33.91 -3.31 -7.15
C PRO A 68 33.93 -4.74 -7.73
N GLN A 69 34.51 -5.71 -7.01
CA GLN A 69 34.58 -7.10 -7.49
C GLN A 69 33.18 -7.73 -7.63
N ILE A 70 32.27 -7.38 -6.74
CA ILE A 70 30.88 -7.88 -6.78
C ILE A 70 30.13 -7.26 -7.96
N LEU A 71 30.36 -5.97 -8.24
CA LEU A 71 29.78 -5.28 -9.40
C LEU A 71 30.27 -5.89 -10.71
N GLU A 72 31.58 -6.12 -10.84
CA GLU A 72 32.15 -6.73 -12.04
C GLU A 72 31.61 -8.14 -12.30
N LEU A 73 31.53 -8.97 -11.25
CA LEU A 73 30.97 -10.32 -11.37
C LEU A 73 29.49 -10.27 -11.77
N ALA A 74 28.70 -9.36 -11.18
CA ALA A 74 27.30 -9.20 -11.53
C ALA A 74 27.13 -8.79 -13.00
N VAL A 75 27.98 -7.89 -13.52
CA VAL A 75 27.96 -7.47 -14.93
C VAL A 75 28.34 -8.61 -15.86
N LYS A 76 29.35 -9.42 -15.52
CA LYS A 76 29.74 -10.60 -16.31
C LYS A 76 28.59 -11.60 -16.41
N ASN A 77 28.03 -12.01 -15.26
CA ASN A 77 26.92 -12.95 -15.20
C ASN A 77 25.70 -12.45 -16.02
N ALA A 78 25.38 -11.16 -15.94
CA ALA A 78 24.27 -10.59 -16.69
C ALA A 78 24.48 -10.58 -18.22
N LYS A 79 25.73 -10.56 -18.71
CA LYS A 79 26.04 -10.68 -20.15
C LYS A 79 26.03 -12.11 -20.65
N GLU A 80 26.25 -13.07 -19.75
CA GLU A 80 26.21 -14.50 -20.04
C GLU A 80 24.79 -15.07 -20.03
N THR A 81 23.78 -14.29 -19.60
CA THR A 81 22.35 -14.64 -19.59
C THR A 81 21.64 -14.04 -20.80
#